data_AF-A0A932XR14-F1
#
_entry.id   AF-A0A932XR14-F1
#
_cell.length_a   1.000
_cell.length_b   1.000
_cell.length_c   1.000
_cell.angle_alpha   90.00
_cell.angle_beta   90.00
_cell.angle_gamma   90.00
#
_symmetry.space_group_name_H-M   'P 1'
#
loop_
_entity.id
_entity.type
_entity.pdbx_description
1 polymer ?
#
loop_
_entity_poly.entity_id
_entity_poly.type
_entity_poly.pdbx_seq_one_letter_code
_entity_poly.pdbx_strand_id
1 'polypeptide(L)' 'MRCDTCKQEGPMVMRVMIAKDYNRSLARPIFNCPECFAQKERSKQRAGASGSETPQPNAT' A
#
# COMPACT_ATOMS: atom_id res chain seq x y z
N MET A 1 -9.08 6.32 16.06
CA MET A 1 -9.32 5.48 14.87
C MET A 1 -8.29 4.34 14.87
N ARG A 2 -8.65 3.14 14.36
CA ARG A 2 -7.87 1.88 14.55
C ARG A 2 -7.08 1.43 13.31
N CYS A 3 -5.75 1.43 13.38
CA CYS A 3 -4.86 1.14 12.25
C CYS A 3 -5.23 -0.18 11.55
N ASP A 4 -5.40 -0.19 10.23
CA ASP A 4 -5.76 -1.40 9.48
C ASP A 4 -4.64 -2.45 9.49
N THR A 5 -3.39 -2.05 9.73
CA THR A 5 -2.22 -2.95 9.74
C THR A 5 -1.87 -3.46 11.14
N CYS A 6 -1.52 -2.59 12.10
CA CYS A 6 -1.13 -3.03 13.44
C CYS A 6 -2.29 -3.10 14.44
N LYS A 7 -3.51 -2.71 14.04
CA LYS A 7 -4.73 -2.74 14.87
C LYS A 7 -4.70 -1.87 16.13
N GLN A 8 -3.66 -1.06 16.34
CA GLN A 8 -3.57 -0.10 17.44
C GLN A 8 -4.39 1.16 17.15
N GLU A 9 -4.83 1.83 18.21
CA GLU A 9 -5.50 3.13 18.12
C GLU A 9 -4.48 4.26 18.11
N GLY A 10 -4.70 5.25 17.24
CA GLY A 10 -3.80 6.40 17.14
C GLY A 10 -4.12 7.32 15.96
N PRO A 11 -3.25 8.32 15.72
CA PRO A 11 -3.33 9.12 14.50
C PRO A 11 -3.15 8.22 13.28
N MET A 12 -3.88 8.50 12.22
CA MET A 12 -3.85 7.72 10.99
C MET A 12 -3.49 8.57 9.80
N VAL A 13 -2.78 7.95 8.86
CA VAL A 13 -2.48 8.46 7.53
C VAL A 13 -3.14 7.55 6.49
N MET A 14 -3.74 8.17 5.47
CA MET A 14 -4.40 7.47 4.38
C MET A 14 -3.37 7.05 3.34
N ARG A 15 -3.39 5.78 2.92
CA ARG A 15 -2.48 5.32 1.87
C ARG A 15 -3.13 5.51 0.49
N VAL A 16 -2.54 6.37 -0.34
CA VAL A 16 -2.86 6.41 -1.78
C VAL A 16 -2.03 5.34 -2.48
N MET A 17 -2.67 4.30 -3.02
CA MET A 17 -2.01 3.45 -4.00
C MET A 17 -2.03 4.19 -5.35
N ILE A 18 -0.88 4.30 -6.00
CA ILE A 18 -0.75 4.84 -7.36
C ILE A 18 -0.06 3.74 -8.16
N ALA A 19 -0.76 2.63 -8.41
CA ALA A 19 -0.34 1.70 -9.46
C ALA A 19 -0.95 2.19 -10.78
N LYS A 20 -0.32 1.88 -11.92
CA LYS A 20 -0.79 2.29 -13.25
C LYS A 20 -2.24 1.86 -13.51
N ASP A 21 -2.64 0.72 -12.96
CA ASP A 21 -3.99 0.14 -13.07
C ASP A 21 -4.82 0.30 -11.78
N TYR A 22 -4.40 1.17 -10.86
CA TYR A 22 -5.13 1.38 -9.61
C TYR A 22 -6.44 2.13 -9.86
N ASN A 23 -7.53 1.36 -9.97
CA ASN A 23 -8.88 1.92 -10.02
C ASN A 23 -9.31 2.41 -8.63
N ARG A 24 -9.25 3.74 -8.43
CA ARG A 24 -9.61 4.41 -7.17
C ARG A 24 -11.07 4.16 -6.75
N SER A 25 -11.95 3.84 -7.69
CA SER A 25 -13.37 3.59 -7.42
C SER A 25 -13.65 2.21 -6.82
N LEU A 26 -12.72 1.25 -6.98
CA LEU A 26 -12.88 -0.12 -6.49
C LEU A 26 -12.13 -0.39 -5.18
N ALA A 27 -11.19 0.48 -4.81
CA ALA A 27 -10.33 0.25 -3.67
C ALA A 27 -10.84 0.95 -2.42
N ARG A 28 -11.05 0.18 -1.33
CA ARG A 28 -11.31 0.76 -0.02
C ARG A 28 -10.07 1.54 0.45
N PRO A 29 -10.25 2.74 1.00
CA PRO A 29 -9.14 3.48 1.58
C PRO A 29 -8.58 2.69 2.76
N ILE A 30 -7.25 2.53 2.79
CA ILE A 30 -6.54 1.86 3.89
C ILE A 30 -5.96 2.94 4.79
N PHE A 31 -6.23 2.84 6.09
CA PHE A 31 -5.72 3.76 7.09
C PHE A 31 -4.64 3.10 7.94
N ASN A 32 -3.45 3.68 7.90
CA ASN A 32 -2.28 3.20 8.61
C ASN A 32 -1.87 4.19 9.69
N CYS A 33 -1.33 3.72 10.82
CA CYS A 33 -0.59 4.62 11.71
C CYS A 33 0.70 5.13 11.02
N PRO A 34 1.29 6.25 11.48
CA PRO A 34 2.49 6.83 10.88
C PRO A 34 3.65 5.84 10.72
N GLU A 35 3.83 4.96 11.71
CA GLU A 35 4.90 3.96 11.72
C GLU A 35 4.70 2.90 10.62
N CYS A 36 3.51 2.28 10.55
CA CYS A 36 3.19 1.31 9.51
C CYS A 36 3.22 1.94 8.11
N PHE A 37 2.83 3.20 7.98
CA PHE A 37 2.93 3.93 6.72
C PHE A 37 4.38 4.12 6.29
N ALA A 38 5.24 4.63 7.19
CA ALA A 38 6.65 4.85 6.91
C ALA A 38 7.37 3.55 6.52
N GLN A 39 7.07 2.44 7.19
CA GLN A 39 7.64 1.13 6.86
C GLN A 39 7.25 0.69 5.44
N LYS A 40 5.97 0.84 5.06
CA LYS A 40 5.47 0.49 3.72
C LYS A 40 6.06 1.35 2.61
N GLU A 41 6.24 2.65 2.86
CA GLU A 41 6.87 3.54 1.89
C GLU A 41 8.37 3.23 1.72
N ARG A 42 9.08 2.88 2.81
CA ARG A 42 10.46 2.38 2.74
C ARG A 42 10.58 1.08 1.95
N SER A 43 9.63 0.15 2.11
CA SER A 43 9.61 -1.09 1.32
C SER A 43 9.37 -0.83 -0.17
N LYS A 44 8.50 0.12 -0.53
CA LYS A 44 8.30 0.54 -1.92
C LYS A 44 9.55 1.17 -2.52
N GLN A 45 10.24 2.06 -1.79
CA GLN A 45 11.47 2.70 -2.25
C GLN A 45 12.58 1.67 -2.50
N ARG A 46 12.67 0.62 -1.66
CA ARG A 46 13.62 -0.47 -1.86
C ARG A 46 13.25 -1.37 -3.04
N ALA A 47 11.97 -1.66 -3.24
CA ALA A 47 11.50 -2.46 -4.38
C ALA A 47 11.56 -1.67 -5.71
N GLY A 48 11.46 -0.34 -5.68
CA GLY A 48 11.55 0.52 -6.85
C GLY A 48 12.97 0.77 -7.39
N ALA A 49 14.01 0.31 -6.69
CA ALA A 49 15.41 0.44 -7.13
C ALA A 49 15.90 -0.76 -7.96
N SER A 50 15.13 -1.84 -8.08
CA SER A 50 15.44 -2.98 -8.94
C SER A 50 14.19 -3.78 -9.31
N GLY A 51 13.77 -3.69 -10.58
CA GLY A 51 13.02 -4.77 -11.23
C GLY A 51 11.59 -4.45 -11.67
N SER A 52 11.47 -4.09 -12.95
CA SER A 52 10.74 -4.84 -13.99
C SER A 52 9.39 -5.47 -13.65
N GLU A 53 8.39 -5.03 -14.41
CA GLU A 53 7.13 -5.70 -14.70
C GLU A 53 7.29 -7.23 -14.82
N THR A 54 6.55 -7.98 -14.01
CA THR A 54 6.33 -9.42 -14.22
C THR A 54 4.86 -9.63 -14.60
N PRO A 55 4.53 -10.14 -15.79
CA PRO A 55 3.16 -10.42 -16.16
C PRO A 55 2.63 -11.60 -15.33
N GLN A 56 1.46 -11.43 -14.71
CA GLN A 56 0.75 -12.54 -14.06
C GLN A 56 0.35 -13.58 -15.12
N PRO A 57 0.62 -14.88 -14.91
CA PRO A 57 0.06 -15.92 -15.77
C PRO A 57 -1.44 -16.01 -15.53
N ASN A 58 -2.20 -15.84 -16.62
CA ASN A 58 -3.63 -16.01 -16.67
C ASN A 58 -3.97 -17.49 -16.40
N ALA A 59 -4.85 -17.77 -15.44
CA ALA A 59 -5.38 -19.10 -15.21
C ALA A 59 -6.68 -19.25 -16.01
N THR A 60 -6.67 -20.12 -17.01
CA THR A 60 -7.85 -20.76 -17.62
C THR A 60 -7.49 -22.21 -17.88
#